data_AF-A0A4R2KQE5-F1
#
_entry.id   AF-A0A4R2KQE5-F1
#
_cell.length_a   1.000
_cell.length_b   1.000
_cell.length_c   1.000
_cell.angle_alpha   90.00
_cell.angle_beta   90.00
_cell.angle_gamma   90.00
#
_symmetry.space_group_name_H-M   'P 1'
#
loop_
_entity.id
_entity.type
_entity.pdbx_description
1 polymer ?
#
loop_
_entity_poly.entity_id
_entity_poly.type
_entity_poly.pdbx_seq_one_letter_code
_entity_poly.pdbx_strand_id
1 'polypeptide(L)'
;MLVSDLVKTAEIAAGATRRIFSAALVALALVTAGNAVAQQQGGEVTDQKLGQFMVAMASVQDVQEEYAGEIQSTSDGEKAQELRQEAQNKMISAVEDSGLTVPQYNMIAERMRTDPELAERAEDMQ
;
A
#
# COMPACT_ATOMS: atom_id res chain seq x y z
N MET A 1 -1.04 -5.34 50.23
CA MET A 1 -0.10 -6.33 49.68
C MET A 1 -0.03 -6.05 48.18
N LEU A 2 1.02 -5.40 47.67
CA LEU A 2 2.38 -5.91 47.42
C LEU A 2 2.48 -6.62 46.05
N VAL A 3 2.99 -5.84 45.09
CA VAL A 3 3.92 -6.10 43.95
C VAL A 3 4.31 -7.52 43.49
N SER A 4 4.84 -7.57 42.24
CA SER A 4 5.68 -8.61 41.61
C SER A 4 4.96 -9.85 41.03
N ASP A 5 5.42 -10.60 40.00
CA ASP A 5 6.42 -10.45 38.90
C ASP A 5 6.30 -11.71 37.97
N LEU A 6 6.77 -11.82 36.70
CA LEU A 6 7.22 -10.88 35.66
C LEU A 6 7.41 -11.60 34.28
N VAL A 7 6.62 -11.27 33.23
CA VAL A 7 6.92 -11.49 31.78
C VAL A 7 7.00 -12.96 31.23
N LYS A 8 6.54 -13.17 29.98
CA LYS A 8 6.56 -14.43 29.14
C LYS A 8 5.57 -15.53 29.62
N THR A 9 5.01 -16.42 28.78
CA THR A 9 5.44 -16.91 27.45
C THR A 9 4.25 -17.43 26.61
N ALA A 10 4.23 -17.10 25.31
CA ALA A 10 3.71 -17.86 24.14
C ALA A 10 2.26 -18.43 24.04
N GLU A 11 1.92 -18.70 22.76
CA GLU A 11 0.83 -19.54 22.19
C GLU A 11 -0.59 -18.91 22.19
N ILE A 12 -1.11 -18.44 21.05
CA ILE A 12 -1.56 -19.19 19.85
C ILE A 12 -2.74 -20.13 20.18
N ALA A 13 -3.97 -19.67 19.91
CA ALA A 13 -5.10 -20.53 19.60
C ALA A 13 -6.15 -19.78 18.77
N ALA A 14 -6.70 -20.50 17.79
CA ALA A 14 -7.61 -20.04 16.76
C ALA A 14 -8.84 -19.23 17.23
N GLY A 15 -9.14 -18.14 16.50
CA GLY A 15 -10.34 -17.33 16.69
C GLY A 15 -10.66 -16.52 15.44
N ALA A 16 -11.37 -17.13 14.48
CA ALA A 16 -11.66 -16.50 13.20
C ALA A 16 -12.56 -15.27 13.35
N THR A 17 -12.01 -14.08 13.12
CA THR A 17 -12.78 -12.95 12.57
C THR A 17 -12.07 -12.43 11.34
N ARG A 18 -12.59 -12.91 10.21
CA ARG A 18 -12.29 -12.55 8.82
C ARG A 18 -12.30 -11.03 8.60
N ARG A 19 -11.21 -10.34 8.96
CA ARG A 19 -10.93 -8.98 8.48
C ARG A 19 -10.37 -9.10 7.07
N ILE A 20 -11.32 -9.01 6.14
CA ILE A 20 -11.14 -8.77 4.71
C ILE A 20 -10.02 -7.74 4.52
N PHE A 21 -9.16 -7.93 3.51
CA PHE A 21 -8.02 -7.07 3.16
C PHE A 21 -8.34 -5.57 3.32
N SER A 22 -8.00 -5.03 4.48
CA SER A 22 -8.30 -3.65 4.86
C SER A 22 -6.98 -2.87 4.90
N ALA A 23 -6.62 -2.26 3.76
CA ALA A 23 -5.56 -1.26 3.65
C ALA A 23 -4.21 -1.63 4.32
N ALA A 24 -3.65 -2.81 4.02
CA ALA A 24 -2.35 -3.27 4.52
C ALA A 24 -1.12 -2.53 3.95
N LEU A 25 -1.28 -1.25 3.56
CA LEU A 25 -0.20 -0.29 3.29
C LEU A 25 -0.17 0.86 4.32
N VAL A 26 -1.14 0.94 5.24
CA VAL A 26 -1.25 2.04 6.23
C VAL A 26 -1.05 1.51 7.66
N ALA A 27 0.17 1.08 8.00
CA ALA A 27 0.50 0.62 9.36
C ALA A 27 1.98 0.75 9.81
N LEU A 28 2.79 1.61 9.19
CA LEU A 28 4.14 1.95 9.72
C LEU A 28 4.22 3.41 10.19
N ALA A 29 3.34 3.77 11.14
CA ALA A 29 3.16 5.14 11.63
C ALA A 29 3.29 5.28 13.16
N LEU A 30 4.15 4.47 13.80
CA LEU A 30 4.55 4.63 15.22
C LEU A 30 6.06 4.39 15.44
N VAL A 31 6.90 5.04 14.63
CA VAL A 31 8.25 5.43 15.08
C VAL A 31 8.23 6.94 15.35
N THR A 32 8.62 7.28 16.57
CA THR A 32 8.50 8.60 17.17
C THR A 32 9.51 9.61 16.62
N ALA A 33 9.09 10.87 16.52
CA ALA A 33 9.94 12.06 16.54
C ALA A 33 11.11 12.10 15.55
N GLY A 34 10.79 12.30 14.26
CA GLY A 34 11.78 12.68 13.26
C GLY A 34 11.43 12.22 11.86
N ASN A 35 10.51 12.93 11.18
CA ASN A 35 10.43 12.98 9.71
C ASN A 35 9.50 14.10 9.20
N ALA A 36 9.68 15.33 9.70
CA ALA A 36 9.08 16.53 9.09
C ALA A 36 9.65 16.87 7.69
N VAL A 37 10.58 16.06 7.18
CA VAL A 37 11.27 16.25 5.89
C VAL A 37 10.59 15.54 4.71
N ALA A 38 9.57 14.70 4.94
CA ALA A 38 8.84 14.04 3.85
C ALA A 38 7.79 14.94 3.15
N GLN A 39 7.33 16.02 3.80
CA GLN A 39 6.26 16.87 3.26
C GLN A 39 6.70 17.84 2.15
N GLN A 40 7.99 17.93 1.81
CA GLN A 40 8.52 18.88 0.81
C GLN A 40 8.89 18.26 -0.55
N GLN A 41 8.62 16.97 -0.78
CA GLN A 41 8.69 16.36 -2.13
C GLN A 41 7.33 16.36 -2.86
N GLY A 42 6.28 16.92 -2.23
CA GLY A 42 4.99 17.21 -2.86
C GLY A 42 5.05 18.37 -3.84
N GLY A 43 5.87 18.26 -4.87
CA GLY A 43 5.81 19.16 -6.03
C GLY A 43 4.47 19.03 -6.73
N GLU A 44 4.04 20.11 -7.40
CA GLU A 44 2.74 20.25 -8.03
C GLU A 44 2.27 19.01 -8.79
N VAL A 45 1.00 18.60 -8.56
CA VAL A 45 0.35 17.52 -9.31
C VAL A 45 -0.21 18.11 -10.59
N THR A 46 0.65 18.10 -11.62
CA THR A 46 0.29 18.47 -12.99
C THR A 46 -0.57 17.39 -13.62
N ASP A 47 -1.38 17.76 -14.62
CA ASP A 47 -2.30 16.82 -15.29
C ASP A 47 -1.54 15.64 -15.92
N GLN A 48 -0.30 15.84 -16.39
CA GLN A 48 0.59 14.76 -16.83
C GLN A 48 0.82 13.73 -15.70
N LYS A 49 1.19 14.17 -14.50
CA LYS A 49 1.43 13.27 -13.36
C LYS A 49 0.14 12.59 -12.90
N LEU A 50 -0.99 13.28 -13.01
CA LEU A 50 -2.30 12.73 -12.67
C LEU A 50 -2.68 11.60 -13.64
N GLY A 51 -2.50 11.81 -14.94
CA GLY A 51 -2.69 10.76 -15.96
C GLY A 51 -1.72 9.58 -15.77
N GLN A 52 -0.44 9.84 -15.49
CA GLN A 52 0.52 8.77 -15.15
C GLN A 52 0.07 7.99 -13.90
N PHE A 53 -0.47 8.68 -12.89
CA PHE A 53 -0.99 8.06 -11.67
C PHE A 53 -2.21 7.18 -11.93
N MET A 54 -3.13 7.58 -12.82
CA MET A 54 -4.27 6.77 -13.22
C MET A 54 -3.85 5.50 -13.95
N VAL A 55 -2.88 5.59 -14.87
CA VAL A 55 -2.28 4.42 -15.54
C VAL A 55 -1.61 3.49 -14.53
N ALA A 56 -0.80 4.03 -13.61
CA ALA A 56 -0.17 3.25 -12.55
C ALA A 56 -1.21 2.57 -11.64
N MET A 57 -2.29 3.25 -11.27
CA MET A 57 -3.35 2.71 -10.41
C MET A 57 -4.01 1.48 -11.05
N ALA A 58 -4.38 1.55 -12.33
CA ALA A 58 -4.95 0.43 -13.06
C ALA A 58 -3.96 -0.75 -13.12
N SER A 59 -2.71 -0.52 -13.51
CA SER A 59 -1.69 -1.57 -13.58
C SER A 59 -1.36 -2.19 -12.22
N VAL A 60 -1.37 -1.40 -11.13
CA VAL A 60 -1.22 -1.91 -9.75
C VAL A 60 -2.43 -2.74 -9.32
N GLN A 61 -3.64 -2.37 -9.73
CA GLN A 61 -4.85 -3.16 -9.47
C GLN A 61 -4.81 -4.50 -10.20
N ASP A 62 -4.45 -4.53 -11.49
CA ASP A 62 -4.32 -5.76 -12.28
C ASP A 62 -3.34 -6.75 -11.60
N VAL A 63 -2.19 -6.27 -11.15
CA VAL A 63 -1.21 -7.09 -10.39
C VAL A 63 -1.78 -7.57 -9.05
N GLN A 64 -2.56 -6.75 -8.34
CA GLN A 64 -3.19 -7.20 -7.08
C GLN A 64 -4.22 -8.29 -7.33
N GLU A 65 -5.02 -8.21 -8.41
CA GLU A 65 -6.02 -9.21 -8.76
C GLU A 65 -5.38 -10.51 -9.26
N GLU A 66 -4.36 -10.43 -10.13
CA GLU A 66 -3.55 -11.57 -10.61
C GLU A 66 -3.00 -12.39 -9.42
N TYR A 67 -2.20 -11.75 -8.56
CA TYR A 67 -1.54 -12.47 -7.45
C TYR A 67 -2.50 -12.85 -6.33
N ALA A 68 -3.61 -12.14 -6.12
CA ALA A 68 -4.64 -12.59 -5.19
C ALA A 68 -5.25 -13.93 -5.64
N GLY A 69 -5.48 -14.12 -6.95
CA GLY A 69 -5.93 -15.37 -7.53
C GLY A 69 -4.91 -16.50 -7.36
N GLU A 70 -3.63 -16.25 -7.66
CA GLU A 70 -2.58 -17.25 -7.51
C GLU A 70 -2.34 -17.66 -6.05
N ILE A 71 -2.31 -16.69 -5.13
CA ILE A 71 -2.14 -16.94 -3.68
C ILE A 71 -3.32 -17.73 -3.12
N GLN A 72 -4.55 -17.46 -3.56
CA GLN A 72 -5.74 -18.24 -3.15
C GLN A 72 -5.75 -19.66 -3.73
N SER A 73 -5.07 -19.88 -4.87
CA SER A 73 -5.02 -21.18 -5.55
C SER A 73 -3.96 -22.13 -4.99
N THR A 74 -3.01 -21.63 -4.17
CA THR A 74 -2.00 -22.46 -3.51
C THR A 74 -2.30 -22.74 -2.04
N SER A 75 -2.03 -23.97 -1.60
CA SER A 75 -2.01 -24.36 -0.18
C SER A 75 -0.59 -24.40 0.40
N ASP A 76 0.43 -24.11 -0.41
CA ASP A 76 1.83 -24.10 0.00
C ASP A 76 2.20 -22.70 0.55
N GLY A 77 2.66 -22.67 1.81
CA GLY A 77 3.01 -21.44 2.51
C GLY A 77 4.27 -20.75 2.00
N GLU A 78 5.26 -21.51 1.53
CA GLU A 78 6.48 -20.98 0.92
C GLU A 78 6.15 -20.40 -0.46
N LYS A 79 5.39 -21.13 -1.30
CA LYS A 79 4.94 -20.62 -2.59
C LYS A 79 4.08 -19.37 -2.43
N ALA A 80 3.18 -19.34 -1.45
CA ALA A 80 2.39 -18.13 -1.17
C ALA A 80 3.26 -16.95 -0.71
N GLN A 81 4.42 -17.19 -0.08
CA GLN A 81 5.38 -16.15 0.28
C GLN A 81 6.15 -15.63 -0.95
N GLU A 82 6.60 -16.51 -1.84
CA GLU A 82 7.21 -16.11 -3.12
C GLU A 82 6.27 -15.20 -3.92
N LEU A 83 5.02 -15.63 -4.10
CA LEU A 83 3.99 -14.88 -4.84
C LEU A 83 3.76 -13.49 -4.23
N ARG A 84 3.74 -13.36 -2.90
CA ARG A 84 3.66 -12.05 -2.23
C ARG A 84 4.87 -11.17 -2.49
N GLN A 85 6.07 -11.74 -2.62
CA GLN A 85 7.28 -10.98 -2.91
C GLN A 85 7.34 -10.54 -4.38
N GLU A 86 6.90 -11.40 -5.29
CA GLU A 86 6.81 -11.12 -6.72
C GLU A 86 5.77 -10.03 -7.02
N ALA A 87 4.57 -10.14 -6.42
CA ALA A 87 3.54 -9.11 -6.49
C ALA A 87 4.04 -7.73 -6.04
N GLN A 88 4.78 -7.66 -4.93
CA GLN A 88 5.37 -6.40 -4.45
C GLN A 88 6.34 -5.80 -5.46
N ASN A 89 7.20 -6.62 -6.07
CA ASN A 89 8.14 -6.15 -7.08
C ASN A 89 7.42 -5.67 -8.34
N LYS A 90 6.42 -6.43 -8.85
CA LYS A 90 5.61 -6.03 -10.01
C LYS A 90 4.80 -4.76 -9.75
N MET A 91 4.24 -4.55 -8.56
CA MET A 91 3.55 -3.30 -8.22
C MET A 91 4.51 -2.09 -8.21
N ILE A 92 5.76 -2.28 -7.79
CA ILE A 92 6.78 -1.22 -7.88
C ILE A 92 7.09 -0.91 -9.34
N SER A 93 7.34 -1.94 -10.17
CA SER A 93 7.59 -1.76 -11.60
C SER A 93 6.42 -1.10 -12.32
N ALA A 94 5.17 -1.49 -12.04
CA ALA A 94 3.98 -0.86 -12.63
C ALA A 94 3.88 0.65 -12.33
N VAL A 95 4.34 1.10 -11.16
CA VAL A 95 4.45 2.52 -10.83
C VAL A 95 5.60 3.16 -11.61
N GLU A 96 6.78 2.54 -11.64
CA GLU A 96 7.97 3.07 -12.32
C GLU A 96 7.81 3.16 -13.85
N ASP A 97 7.15 2.17 -14.46
CA ASP A 97 6.85 2.11 -15.90
C ASP A 97 5.85 3.19 -16.33
N SER A 98 4.99 3.69 -15.43
CA SER A 98 4.16 4.87 -15.68
C SER A 98 4.97 6.18 -15.78
N GLY A 99 6.26 6.15 -15.39
CA GLY A 99 7.11 7.33 -15.25
C GLY A 99 6.94 8.08 -13.93
N LEU A 100 6.35 7.44 -12.91
CA LEU A 100 6.30 7.93 -11.54
C LEU A 100 7.24 7.14 -10.64
N THR A 101 7.81 7.79 -9.63
CA THR A 101 8.45 7.08 -8.52
C THR A 101 7.41 6.64 -7.47
N VAL A 102 7.69 5.56 -6.73
CA VAL A 102 6.80 5.10 -5.63
C VAL A 102 6.45 6.21 -4.61
N PRO A 103 7.37 7.11 -4.18
CA PRO A 103 7.01 8.27 -3.35
C PRO A 103 6.04 9.25 -4.03
N GLN A 104 6.17 9.48 -5.35
CA GLN A 104 5.24 10.36 -6.09
C GLN A 104 3.85 9.73 -6.22
N TYR A 105 3.77 8.44 -6.53
CA TYR A 105 2.50 7.71 -6.56
C TYR A 105 1.77 7.80 -5.21
N ASN A 106 2.48 7.52 -4.11
CA ASN A 106 1.90 7.62 -2.77
C ASN A 106 1.48 9.05 -2.38
N MET A 107 2.24 10.06 -2.82
CA MET A 107 1.91 11.47 -2.60
C MET A 107 0.64 11.89 -3.36
N ILE A 108 0.49 11.46 -4.61
CA ILE A 108 -0.72 11.72 -5.41
C ILE A 108 -1.92 10.96 -4.82
N ALA A 109 -1.74 9.70 -4.41
CA ALA A 109 -2.79 8.92 -3.76
C ALA A 109 -3.32 9.54 -2.45
N GLU A 110 -2.46 10.23 -1.69
CA GLU A 110 -2.88 10.94 -0.48
C GLU A 110 -3.52 12.31 -0.80
N ARG A 111 -3.02 13.02 -1.81
CA ARG A 111 -3.66 14.23 -2.34
C ARG A 111 -5.08 13.93 -2.83
N MET A 112 -5.29 12.86 -3.59
CA MET A 112 -6.60 12.41 -4.07
C MET A 112 -7.65 12.20 -2.96
N ARG A 113 -7.23 11.98 -1.70
CA ARG A 113 -8.14 11.86 -0.54
C ARG A 113 -8.39 13.17 0.21
N THR A 114 -7.50 14.15 0.03
CA THR A 114 -7.43 15.37 0.85
C THR A 114 -7.69 16.65 0.06
N ASP A 115 -7.72 16.54 -1.27
CA ASP A 115 -7.81 17.63 -2.24
C ASP A 115 -8.96 17.32 -3.23
N PRO A 116 -10.21 17.77 -2.95
CA PRO A 116 -11.37 17.43 -3.78
C PRO A 116 -11.28 17.95 -5.22
N GLU A 117 -10.62 19.09 -5.45
CA GLU A 117 -10.41 19.64 -6.80
C GLU A 117 -9.44 18.77 -7.61
N LEU A 118 -8.48 18.11 -6.97
CA LEU A 118 -7.65 17.11 -7.64
C LEU A 118 -8.45 15.84 -7.98
N ALA A 119 -9.36 15.42 -7.09
CA ALA A 119 -10.21 14.26 -7.33
C ALA A 119 -11.17 14.48 -8.52
N GLU A 120 -11.84 15.63 -8.55
CA GLU A 120 -12.71 16.05 -9.68
C GLU A 120 -11.92 16.08 -11.01
N ARG A 121 -10.72 16.67 -11.02
CA ARG A 121 -9.84 16.64 -12.21
C ARG A 121 -9.44 15.23 -12.65
N ALA A 122 -9.33 14.27 -11.75
CA ALA A 122 -9.01 12.89 -12.10
C ALA A 122 -10.22 12.12 -12.66
N GLU A 123 -11.44 12.49 -12.24
CA GLU A 123 -12.69 11.97 -12.79
C GLU A 123 -12.91 12.49 -14.23
N ASP A 124 -12.62 13.77 -14.48
CA ASP A 124 -12.67 14.38 -15.82
C ASP A 124 -11.65 13.81 -16.84
N MET A 125 -10.68 13.00 -16.38
CA MET A 125 -9.65 12.38 -17.22
C MET A 125 -9.96 10.92 -17.64
N GLN A 126 -11.11 10.35 -17.23
CA GLN A 126 -11.52 8.96 -17.51
C GLN A 126 -12.28 8.80 -18.84
#